data_AF-A0A2S8PLL4-F1
#
_entry.id   AF-A0A2S8PLL4-F1
#
_cell.length_a   1.000
_cell.length_b   1.000
_cell.length_c   1.000
_cell.angle_alpha   90.00
_cell.angle_beta   90.00
_cell.angle_gamma   90.00
#
_symmetry.space_group_name_H-M   'P 1'
#
loop_
_entity.id
_entity.type
_entity.pdbx_description
1 polymer ?
#
loop_
_entity_poly.entity_id
_entity_poly.type
_entity_poly.pdbx_seq_one_letter_code
_entity_poly.pdbx_strand_id
1 'polypeptide(L)'
;MITILSRINELAKKEKEEGLTNAERVEQQSLREDYLREIRGQVLGTFSRLTVVDPLGNDVTPEKVRKVKAEQEETEEEAPGVVNRIRRYLD
;
A
#
# COMPACT_ATOMS: atom_id res chain seq x y z
N MET A 1 7.39 0.71 -11.02
CA MET A 1 8.59 1.21 -10.31
C MET A 1 8.28 2.60 -9.80
N ILE A 2 8.52 2.91 -8.53
CA ILE A 2 8.23 4.23 -7.96
C ILE A 2 9.26 5.24 -8.49
N THR A 3 8.81 6.19 -9.31
CA THR A 3 9.67 7.09 -10.08
C THR A 3 10.41 8.12 -9.21
N ILE A 4 9.81 8.52 -8.09
CA ILE A 4 10.37 9.53 -7.17
C ILE A 4 11.53 9.02 -6.29
N LEU A 5 11.75 7.71 -6.22
CA LEU A 5 12.74 7.10 -5.33
C LEU A 5 14.17 7.54 -5.66
N SER A 6 14.50 7.67 -6.95
CA SER A 6 15.83 8.12 -7.40
C SER A 6 16.15 9.52 -6.87
N ARG A 7 15.18 10.44 -6.94
CA ARG A 7 15.34 11.82 -6.45
C ARG A 7 15.48 11.88 -4.93
N ILE A 8 14.73 11.07 -4.20
CA ILE A 8 14.87 10.95 -2.74
C ILE A 8 16.29 10.51 -2.37
N ASN A 9 16.86 9.54 -3.10
CA ASN A 9 18.21 9.03 -2.85
C ASN A 9 19.28 10.08 -3.17
N GLU A 10 19.13 10.85 -4.26
CA GLU A 10 20.00 11.98 -4.58
C GLU A 10 20.03 13.02 -3.46
N LEU A 11 18.85 13.46 -3.01
CA LEU A 11 18.72 14.43 -1.92
C LEU A 11 19.27 13.89 -0.60
N ALA A 12 19.03 12.61 -0.28
CA ALA A 12 19.57 11.98 0.92
C ALA A 12 21.11 11.88 0.89
N LYS A 13 21.69 11.59 -0.28
CA LYS A 13 23.14 11.58 -0.45
C LYS A 13 23.72 12.99 -0.26
N LYS A 14 23.10 14.00 -0.89
CA LYS A 14 23.50 15.40 -0.76
C LYS A 14 23.39 15.90 0.68
N GLU A 15 22.31 15.58 1.39
CA GLU A 15 22.10 15.89 2.81
C GLU A 15 23.26 15.40 3.69
N LYS A 16 23.79 14.19 3.40
CA LYS A 16 24.89 13.58 4.13
C LYS A 16 26.26 14.21 3.82
N GLU A 17 26.49 14.59 2.56
CA GLU A 17 27.81 15.05 2.09
C GLU A 17 28.00 16.57 2.25
N GLU A 18 27.00 17.35 1.84
CA GLU A 18 27.10 18.80 1.70
C GLU A 18 26.03 19.56 2.52
N GLY A 19 24.97 18.87 2.92
CA GLY A 19 23.76 19.47 3.51
C GLY A 19 22.74 19.89 2.46
N LEU A 20 21.52 20.22 2.90
CA LEU A 20 20.42 20.66 2.04
C LEU A 20 20.15 22.14 2.18
N THR A 21 19.81 22.77 1.07
CA THR A 21 19.15 24.09 1.10
C THR A 21 17.73 23.96 1.64
N ASN A 22 17.14 25.07 2.08
CA ASN A 22 15.75 25.08 2.55
C ASN A 22 14.77 24.57 1.49
N ALA A 23 14.97 24.93 0.22
CA ALA A 23 14.12 24.47 -0.87
C ALA A 23 14.21 22.96 -1.07
N GLU A 24 15.43 22.41 -1.05
CA GLU A 24 15.66 20.96 -1.19
C GLU A 24 15.11 20.17 -0.01
N ARG A 25 15.15 20.73 1.21
CA ARG A 25 14.56 20.10 2.39
C ARG A 25 13.04 20.00 2.28
N VAL A 26 12.40 21.04 1.74
CA VAL A 26 10.95 21.04 1.46
C VAL A 26 10.63 20.04 0.35
N GLU A 27 11.41 20.00 -0.73
CA GLU A 27 11.28 19.02 -1.80
C GLU A 27 11.39 17.58 -1.26
N GLN A 28 12.46 17.29 -0.50
CA GLN A 28 12.70 15.98 0.07
C GLN A 28 11.55 15.53 0.98
N GLN A 29 11.01 16.44 1.80
CA GLN A 29 9.87 16.15 2.67
C GLN A 29 8.63 15.79 1.86
N SER A 30 8.29 16.59 0.84
CA SER A 30 7.15 16.31 -0.04
C SER A 30 7.29 14.95 -0.72
N LEU A 31 8.47 14.66 -1.27
CA LEU A 31 8.73 13.38 -1.94
C LEU A 31 8.62 12.19 -0.98
N ARG A 32 9.07 12.32 0.27
CA ARG A 32 8.93 11.28 1.28
C ARG A 32 7.47 11.04 1.67
N GLU A 33 6.66 12.09 1.75
CA GLU A 33 5.22 11.97 2.03
C GLU A 33 4.49 11.22 0.92
N ASP A 34 4.77 11.57 -0.33
CA ASP A 34 4.20 10.88 -1.49
C ASP A 34 4.65 9.41 -1.56
N TYR A 35 5.94 9.14 -1.32
CA TYR A 35 6.46 7.78 -1.25
C TYR A 35 5.76 6.95 -0.16
N LEU A 36 5.59 7.51 1.04
CA LEU A 36 4.90 6.83 2.12
C LEU A 36 3.43 6.58 1.80
N ARG A 37 2.75 7.48 1.09
CA ARG A 37 1.36 7.28 0.67
C ARG A 37 1.25 6.06 -0.25
N GLU A 38 2.11 5.99 -1.28
CA GLU A 38 2.14 4.88 -2.23
C GLU A 38 2.49 3.54 -1.57
N ILE A 39 3.50 3.53 -0.70
CA ILE A 39 3.93 2.30 -0.02
C ILE A 39 2.91 1.80 0.99
N ARG A 40 2.24 2.70 1.74
CA ARG A 40 1.22 2.30 2.73
C ARG A 40 0.09 1.48 2.10
N GLY A 41 -0.38 1.87 0.91
CA GLY A 41 -1.40 1.12 0.19
C GLY A 41 -0.93 -0.29 -0.19
N GLN A 42 0.28 -0.39 -0.75
CA GLN A 42 0.87 -1.68 -1.14
C GLN A 42 1.09 -2.62 0.06
N VAL A 43 1.59 -2.08 1.17
CA VAL A 43 1.77 -2.82 2.42
C VAL A 43 0.43 -3.29 2.95
N LEU A 44 -0.55 -2.39 3.08
CA LEU A 44 -1.87 -2.72 3.60
C LEU A 44 -2.54 -3.84 2.79
N GLY A 45 -2.52 -3.75 1.46
CA GLY A 45 -3.07 -4.79 0.59
C GLY A 45 -2.33 -6.12 0.70
N THR A 46 -1.02 -6.11 0.95
CA THR A 46 -0.26 -7.34 1.17
C THR A 46 -0.63 -7.98 2.51
N PHE A 47 -0.69 -7.20 3.57
CA PHE A 47 -1.02 -7.69 4.92
C PHE A 47 -2.48 -8.14 5.05
N SER A 48 -3.43 -7.48 4.37
CA SER A 48 -4.85 -7.88 4.43
C SER A 48 -5.11 -9.28 3.87
N ARG A 49 -4.23 -9.79 2.99
CA ARG A 49 -4.33 -11.15 2.44
C ARG A 49 -3.70 -12.23 3.31
N LEU A 50 -2.97 -11.86 4.35
CA LEU A 50 -2.25 -12.80 5.21
C LEU A 50 -3.05 -13.10 6.48
N THR A 51 -2.99 -14.35 6.92
CA THR A 51 -3.49 -14.78 8.24
C THR A 51 -2.30 -15.02 9.16
N VAL A 52 -2.33 -14.44 10.35
CA VAL A 52 -1.30 -14.65 11.37
C VAL A 52 -1.75 -15.75 12.32
N VAL A 53 -0.93 -16.79 12.45
CA VAL A 53 -1.20 -17.95 13.34
C VAL A 53 -0.17 -18.01 14.46
N ASP A 54 -0.60 -18.39 15.66
CA ASP A 54 0.28 -18.64 16.78
C ASP A 54 0.94 -20.04 16.71
N PRO A 55 1.93 -20.38 17.57
CA PRO A 55 2.56 -21.70 17.57
C PRO A 55 1.61 -22.87 17.89
N LEU A 56 0.43 -22.60 18.44
CA LEU A 56 -0.62 -23.58 18.74
C LEU A 56 -1.61 -23.75 17.57
N GLY A 57 -1.49 -22.94 16.51
CA GLY A 57 -2.33 -22.96 15.32
C GLY A 57 -3.57 -22.07 15.39
N ASN A 58 -3.72 -21.22 16.42
CA ASN A 58 -4.86 -20.31 16.51
C ASN A 58 -4.64 -19.08 15.60
N ASP A 59 -5.70 -18.66 14.91
CA ASP A 59 -5.69 -17.41 14.15
C ASP A 59 -5.71 -16.21 15.11
N VAL A 60 -4.57 -15.52 15.16
CA VAL A 60 -4.31 -14.32 15.95
C VAL A 60 -4.17 -13.07 15.08
N THR A 61 -4.71 -13.10 13.86
CA THR A 61 -4.74 -11.94 12.96
C THR A 61 -5.42 -10.75 13.65
N PRO A 62 -4.75 -9.58 13.77
CA PRO A 62 -5.32 -8.44 14.47
C PRO A 62 -6.66 -8.00 13.89
N GLU A 63 -7.61 -7.61 14.75
CA GLU A 63 -8.97 -7.23 14.33
C GLU A 63 -8.99 -6.13 13.26
N LYS A 64 -8.07 -5.16 13.34
CA LYS A 64 -7.95 -4.09 12.35
C LYS A 64 -7.69 -4.62 10.95
N VAL A 65 -6.86 -5.66 10.82
CA VAL A 65 -6.54 -6.29 9.54
C VAL A 65 -7.74 -7.08 9.02
N ARG A 66 -8.45 -7.79 9.93
CA ARG A 66 -9.68 -8.53 9.58
C ARG A 66 -10.77 -7.61 9.04
N LYS A 67 -10.97 -6.43 9.63
CA LYS A 67 -11.94 -5.43 9.15
C LYS A 67 -11.60 -4.92 7.76
N VAL A 68 -10.35 -4.52 7.54
CA VAL A 68 -9.88 -4.06 6.22
C VAL A 68 -10.03 -5.15 5.16
N LYS A 69 -9.77 -6.41 5.50
CA LYS A 69 -9.98 -7.55 4.60
C LYS A 69 -11.45 -7.71 4.22
N ALA A 70 -12.37 -7.67 5.21
CA ALA A 70 -13.80 -7.77 4.97
C ALA A 70 -14.33 -6.60 4.11
N GLU A 71 -13.91 -5.36 4.39
CA GLU A 71 -14.27 -4.19 3.58
C GLU A 71 -13.78 -4.33 2.13
N GLN A 72 -12.58 -4.89 1.90
CA GLN A 72 -12.07 -5.17 0.56
C GLN A 72 -12.90 -6.24 -0.16
N GLU A 73 -13.24 -7.33 0.52
CA GLU A 73 -14.09 -8.40 -0.01
C GLU A 73 -15.50 -7.89 -0.35
N GLU A 74 -16.11 -7.05 0.50
CA GLU A 74 -17.40 -6.41 0.24
C GLU A 74 -17.35 -5.47 -0.99
N THR A 75 -16.31 -4.64 -1.12
CA THR A 75 -16.14 -3.80 -2.32
C THR A 75 -15.91 -4.58 -3.61
N GLU A 76 -15.31 -5.78 -3.53
CA GLU A 76 -15.14 -6.68 -4.67
C GLU A 76 -16.45 -7.44 -4.99
N GLU A 77 -17.25 -7.79 -3.98
CA GLU A 77 -18.54 -8.47 -4.10
C GLU A 77 -19.70 -7.56 -4.55
N GLU A 78 -19.58 -6.23 -4.45
CA GLU A 78 -20.51 -5.23 -5.04
C GLU A 78 -20.26 -4.95 -6.54
N ALA A 79 -19.20 -5.53 -7.12
CA ALA A 79 -18.95 -5.55 -8.57
C ALA A 79 -19.52 -6.75 -9.37
N PRO A 80 -20.56 -7.52 -8.95
CA PRO A 80 -20.98 -8.72 -9.67
C PRO A 80 -21.82 -8.35 -10.91
N GLY A 81 -22.14 -7.06 -11.10
CA GLY A 81 -22.85 -6.56 -12.27
C GLY A 81 -22.08 -6.73 -13.58
N VAL A 82 -20.76 -6.88 -13.57
CA VAL A 82 -19.95 -7.11 -14.79
C VAL A 82 -19.74 -8.61 -15.04
N VAL A 83 -19.45 -9.39 -13.99
CA VAL A 83 -19.16 -10.82 -14.11
C VAL A 83 -20.43 -11.64 -14.42
N ASN A 84 -21.59 -11.25 -13.86
CA ASN A 84 -22.88 -11.88 -14.20
C ASN A 84 -23.45 -11.45 -15.56
N ARG A 85 -22.85 -10.47 -16.25
CA ARG A 85 -23.20 -10.16 -17.65
C ARG A 85 -22.54 -11.15 -18.62
N ILE A 86 -21.30 -11.55 -18.39
CA ILE A 86 -20.57 -12.44 -19.31
C ILE A 86 -21.13 -13.87 -19.26
N ARG A 87 -21.49 -14.38 -18.08
CA ARG A 87 -22.14 -15.71 -17.96
C ARG A 87 -23.47 -15.80 -18.71
N ARG A 88 -24.23 -14.70 -18.80
CA ARG A 88 -25.55 -14.67 -19.45
C ARG A 88 -25.50 -14.65 -20.98
N TYR A 89 -24.32 -14.47 -21.59
CA TYR A 89 -24.12 -14.55 -23.04
C TYR A 89 -23.54 -15.90 -23.49
N LEU A 90 -23.23 -16.80 -22.55
CA LEU A 90 -22.62 -18.11 -22.81
C LEU A 90 -23.51 -19.29 -22.42
N ASP A 91 -24.72 -19.03 -21.91
CA ASP A 91 -25.85 -19.98 -21.79
C ASP A 91 -26.86 -19.71 -22.93
#